data_AF-A0A1Y5PGC2-F1
#
_entry.id   AF-A0A1Y5PGC2-F1
#
_cell.length_a   1.000
_cell.length_b   1.000
_cell.length_c   1.000
_cell.angle_alpha   90.00
_cell.angle_beta   90.00
_cell.angle_gamma   90.00
#
_symmetry.space_group_name_H-M   'P 1'
#
loop_
_entity.id
_entity.type
_entity.pdbx_description
1 polymer ?
#
loop_
_entity_poly.entity_id
_entity_poly.type
_entity_poly.pdbx_seq_one_letter_code
_entity_poly.pdbx_strand_id
1 'polypeptide(L)'
;MILHDEVTVQFQVPYDPPVYDDFGVEQLDTVDETVRAEVFPLGTEVVVRDAAVSSRYRVILAPTVSIPPMVGDALRLGWGPFAIDPDDSATGLRVDGTVERHTVRGRLHHYELITKTVE
;
A
#
# COMPACT_ATOMS: atom_id res chain seq x y z
N MET A 1 -4.68 -15.08 13.78
CA MET A 1 -3.33 -14.71 14.26
C MET A 1 -3.15 -13.24 13.93
N ILE A 2 -2.78 -12.41 14.91
CA ILE A 2 -2.47 -10.98 14.71
C ILE A 2 -0.96 -10.91 14.57
N LEU A 3 -0.46 -10.36 13.46
CA LEU A 3 0.96 -10.12 13.28
C LEU A 3 1.20 -8.63 13.50
N HIS A 4 1.92 -8.31 14.57
CA HIS A 4 2.51 -6.99 14.75
C HIS A 4 3.80 -6.96 13.94
N ASP A 5 3.86 -6.09 12.94
CA ASP A 5 4.97 -6.09 12.00
C ASP A 5 5.28 -4.68 11.49
N GLU A 6 6.33 -4.59 10.68
CA GLU A 6 6.66 -3.42 9.89
C GLU A 6 6.28 -3.66 8.43
N VAL A 7 5.66 -2.65 7.81
CA VAL A 7 5.22 -2.67 6.42
C VAL A 7 5.81 -1.45 5.74
N THR A 8 6.47 -1.69 4.61
CA THR A 8 6.91 -0.61 3.72
C THR A 8 5.73 -0.12 2.90
N VAL A 9 5.52 1.19 2.87
CA VAL A 9 4.45 1.85 2.13
C VAL A 9 5.11 2.68 1.05
N GLN A 10 4.80 2.39 -0.22
CA GLN A 10 5.37 3.09 -1.36
C GLN A 10 4.27 3.67 -2.26
N PHE A 11 4.38 4.95 -2.59
CA PHE A 11 3.49 5.63 -3.54
C PHE A 11 4.15 6.90 -4.08
N GLN A 12 3.59 7.46 -5.15
CA GLN A 12 4.09 8.69 -5.75
C GLN A 12 3.18 9.88 -5.47
N VAL A 13 3.77 11.04 -5.21
CA VAL A 13 3.07 12.31 -5.00
C VAL A 13 3.74 13.42 -5.80
N PRO A 14 3.00 14.47 -6.21
CA PRO A 14 3.62 15.67 -6.76
C PRO A 14 4.57 16.34 -5.77
N TYR A 15 5.66 16.94 -6.28
CA TYR A 15 6.50 17.84 -5.48
C TYR A 15 5.72 19.11 -5.08
N ASP A 16 6.07 19.71 -3.94
CA ASP A 16 5.58 21.02 -3.51
C ASP A 16 6.75 22.00 -3.28
N PRO A 17 7.00 22.97 -4.19
CA PRO A 17 6.24 23.26 -5.40
C PRO A 17 6.48 22.24 -6.55
N PRO A 18 5.57 22.14 -7.54
CA PRO A 18 5.70 21.21 -8.67
C PRO A 18 7.00 21.39 -9.45
N VAL A 19 7.62 20.27 -9.82
CA VAL A 19 8.84 20.21 -10.64
C VAL A 19 8.49 19.61 -11.99
N TYR A 20 9.01 20.18 -13.07
CA TYR A 20 8.79 19.69 -14.43
C TYR A 20 10.13 19.31 -15.06
N ASP A 21 10.12 18.32 -15.95
CA ASP A 21 11.26 18.00 -16.81
C ASP A 21 11.42 18.99 -17.98
N ASP A 22 12.45 18.80 -18.80
CA ASP A 22 12.74 19.65 -19.96
C ASP A 22 11.64 19.63 -21.04
N PHE A 23 10.70 18.69 -20.96
CA PHE A 23 9.56 18.54 -21.87
C PHE A 23 8.25 19.07 -21.27
N GLY A 24 8.28 19.60 -20.05
CA GLY A 24 7.11 20.13 -19.35
C GLY A 24 6.22 19.05 -18.72
N VAL A 25 6.73 17.82 -18.55
CA VAL A 25 6.05 16.75 -17.83
C VAL A 25 6.34 16.89 -16.33
N GLU A 26 5.31 16.81 -15.50
CA GLU A 26 5.45 16.90 -14.04
C GLU A 26 6.20 15.68 -13.49
N GLN A 27 7.20 15.94 -12.66
CA GLN A 27 7.93 14.92 -11.93
C GLN A 27 7.23 14.63 -10.60
N LEU A 28 7.23 13.36 -10.21
CA LEU A 28 6.65 12.90 -8.96
C LEU A 28 7.76 12.49 -7.99
N ASP A 29 7.54 12.75 -6.70
CA ASP A 29 8.33 12.25 -5.60
C ASP A 29 7.84 10.84 -5.21
N THR A 30 8.78 9.95 -4.90
CA THR A 30 8.45 8.61 -4.41
C THR A 30 8.55 8.62 -2.90
N VAL A 31 7.41 8.49 -2.24
CA VAL A 31 7.34 8.22 -0.80
C VAL A 31 7.61 6.74 -0.59
N ASP A 32 8.61 6.42 0.22
CA ASP A 32 8.98 5.05 0.61
C ASP A 32 9.27 5.03 2.11
N GLU A 33 8.29 4.61 2.91
CA GLU A 33 8.36 4.63 4.37
C GLU A 33 8.01 3.29 4.98
N THR A 34 8.82 2.84 5.93
CA THR A 34 8.50 1.68 6.78
C THR A 34 7.72 2.14 8.00
N VAL A 35 6.50 1.65 8.14
CA VAL A 35 5.60 1.97 9.26
C VAL A 35 5.16 0.72 9.99
N ARG A 36 4.83 0.87 11.27
CA ARG A 36 4.24 -0.22 12.05
C ARG A 36 2.84 -0.55 11.54
N ALA A 37 2.52 -1.83 11.54
CA ALA A 37 1.23 -2.32 11.09
C ALA A 37 0.75 -3.54 11.89
N GLU A 38 -0.54 -3.78 11.82
CA GLU A 38 -1.14 -5.07 12.15
C GLU A 38 -1.65 -5.73 10.88
N VAL A 39 -1.23 -6.97 10.63
CA VAL A 39 -1.61 -7.74 9.44
C VAL A 39 -2.45 -8.95 9.83
N PHE A 40 -3.61 -9.08 9.18
CA PHE A 40 -4.58 -10.15 9.39
C PHE A 40 -4.84 -10.88 8.07
N PRO A 41 -4.65 -12.20 7.99
CA PRO A 41 -5.05 -12.96 6.81
C PRO A 41 -6.57 -12.97 6.71
N LEU A 42 -7.12 -12.63 5.54
CA LEU A 42 -8.55 -12.71 5.25
C LEU A 42 -8.95 -14.03 4.57
N GLY A 43 -7.96 -14.78 4.07
CA GLY A 43 -8.14 -16.07 3.42
C GLY A 43 -7.45 -16.11 2.05
N THR A 44 -7.48 -17.29 1.45
CA THR A 44 -7.01 -17.54 0.08
C THR A 44 -8.20 -17.85 -0.81
N GLU A 45 -8.37 -17.09 -1.88
CA GLU A 45 -9.34 -17.39 -2.92
C GLU A 45 -8.62 -18.07 -4.10
N VAL A 46 -9.05 -19.28 -4.44
CA VAL A 46 -8.52 -20.05 -5.57
C VAL A 46 -9.47 -19.86 -6.75
N VAL A 47 -9.00 -19.18 -7.80
CA VAL A 47 -9.78 -19.04 -9.04
C VAL A 47 -9.40 -20.19 -9.97
N VAL A 48 -10.27 -21.22 -10.01
CA VAL A 48 -10.00 -22.52 -10.66
C VAL A 48 -9.91 -22.44 -12.19
N ARG A 49 -10.25 -21.30 -12.82
CA ARG A 49 -10.26 -21.22 -14.29
C ARG A 49 -8.89 -21.03 -14.93
N ASP A 50 -7.93 -20.48 -14.21
CA ASP A 50 -6.56 -20.18 -14.71
C ASP A 50 -5.45 -20.51 -13.67
N ALA A 51 -5.77 -21.30 -12.63
CA ALA A 51 -4.86 -21.69 -11.55
C ALA A 51 -4.20 -20.52 -10.78
N ALA A 52 -4.86 -19.37 -10.72
CA ALA A 52 -4.39 -18.24 -9.93
C ALA A 52 -4.82 -18.39 -8.46
N VAL A 53 -3.86 -18.31 -7.54
CA VAL A 53 -4.12 -18.28 -6.09
C VAL A 53 -3.98 -16.83 -5.64
N SER A 54 -5.04 -16.28 -5.07
CA SER A 54 -4.98 -14.94 -4.49
C SER A 54 -5.04 -14.99 -2.97
N SER A 55 -4.00 -14.45 -2.34
CA SER A 55 -3.96 -14.25 -0.89
C SER A 55 -4.40 -12.82 -0.58
N ARG A 56 -5.29 -12.66 0.40
CA ARG A 56 -5.79 -11.36 0.84
C ARG A 56 -5.45 -11.09 2.29
N TYR A 57 -5.00 -9.88 2.57
CA TYR A 57 -4.67 -9.44 3.92
C TYR A 57 -5.40 -8.15 4.25
N ARG A 58 -5.89 -8.05 5.48
CA ARG A 58 -6.30 -6.78 6.06
C ARG A 58 -5.11 -6.20 6.80
N VAL A 59 -4.78 -4.96 6.51
CA VAL A 59 -3.64 -4.27 7.09
C VAL A 59 -4.15 -3.02 7.80
N ILE A 60 -3.75 -2.86 9.06
CA ILE A 60 -3.99 -1.65 9.85
C ILE A 60 -2.64 -0.94 9.99
N LEU A 61 -2.48 0.23 9.38
CA LEU A 61 -1.23 0.99 9.38
C LEU A 61 -1.24 2.07 10.47
N ALA A 62 -0.09 2.27 11.11
CA ALA A 62 0.13 3.39 12.00
C ALA A 62 -0.07 4.75 11.27
N PRO A 63 -0.54 5.79 11.98
CA PRO A 63 -0.90 7.08 11.38
C PRO A 63 0.31 8.00 11.18
N THR A 64 1.48 7.44 10.88
CA THR A 64 2.76 8.18 10.78
C THR A 64 3.09 8.61 9.36
N VAL A 65 2.56 7.90 8.36
CA VAL A 65 2.69 8.25 6.94
C VAL A 65 1.42 8.97 6.47
N SER A 66 1.58 10.02 5.67
CA SER A 66 0.44 10.78 5.14
C SER A 66 -0.01 10.21 3.78
N ILE A 67 -0.87 9.20 3.81
CA ILE A 67 -1.40 8.58 2.60
C ILE A 67 -2.52 9.45 1.99
N PRO A 68 -2.42 9.84 0.70
CA PRO A 68 -3.49 10.56 0.02
C PRO A 68 -4.77 9.73 -0.11
N PRO A 69 -5.97 10.34 0.06
CA PRO A 69 -7.25 9.62 0.04
C PRO A 69 -7.63 9.00 -1.31
N MET A 70 -6.86 9.25 -2.38
CA MET A 70 -7.11 8.78 -3.74
C MET A 70 -5.90 8.05 -4.35
N VAL A 71 -4.99 7.53 -3.51
CA VAL A 71 -3.78 6.85 -4.01
C VAL A 71 -4.11 5.58 -4.81
N GLY A 72 -5.20 4.88 -4.47
CA GLY A 72 -5.70 3.71 -5.20
C GLY A 72 -4.61 2.66 -5.47
N ASP A 73 -4.54 2.20 -6.71
CA ASP A 73 -3.59 1.17 -7.19
C ASP A 73 -2.13 1.65 -7.21
N ALA A 74 -1.89 2.95 -7.05
CA ALA A 74 -0.54 3.49 -6.95
C ALA A 74 0.11 3.23 -5.58
N LEU A 75 -0.67 2.74 -4.59
CA LEU A 75 -0.14 2.32 -3.30
C LEU A 75 0.35 0.88 -3.35
N ARG A 76 1.64 0.71 -3.08
CA ARG A 76 2.29 -0.60 -2.91
C ARG A 76 2.67 -0.80 -1.45
N LEU A 77 2.58 -2.05 -1.02
CA LEU A 77 2.89 -2.47 0.35
C LEU A 77 3.92 -3.59 0.34
N GLY A 78 5.06 -3.35 0.98
CA GLY A 78 6.12 -4.33 1.20
C GLY A 78 5.94 -5.00 2.55
N TRP A 79 5.75 -6.32 2.57
CA TRP A 79 5.58 -7.06 3.83
C TRP A 79 6.03 -8.52 3.72
N GLY A 80 6.95 -8.94 4.60
CA GLY A 80 7.42 -10.32 4.68
C GLY A 80 7.91 -10.86 3.31
N PRO A 81 7.30 -11.93 2.76
CA PRO A 81 7.69 -12.47 1.46
C PRO A 81 7.33 -11.57 0.27
N PHE A 82 6.47 -10.56 0.48
CA PHE A 82 6.03 -9.62 -0.55
C PHE A 82 6.86 -8.34 -0.48
N ALA A 83 8.18 -8.46 -0.66
CA ALA A 83 9.06 -7.30 -0.68
C ALA A 83 8.78 -6.41 -1.91
N ILE A 84 8.95 -5.11 -1.75
CA ILE A 84 8.96 -4.15 -2.86
C ILE A 84 10.38 -4.13 -3.44
N ASP A 85 10.48 -4.45 -4.72
CA ASP A 85 11.62 -4.09 -5.55
C ASP A 85 11.30 -2.71 -6.19
N PRO A 86 12.14 -1.68 -5.97
CA PRO A 86 11.96 -0.37 -6.59
C PRO A 86 12.13 -0.41 -8.12
N ASP A 87 12.87 -1.38 -8.65
CA ASP A 87 13.11 -1.53 -10.09
C ASP A 87 12.05 -2.42 -10.78
N ASP A 88 11.26 -3.15 -10.00
CA ASP A 88 10.17 -4.00 -10.50
C ASP A 88 8.81 -3.66 -9.89
N SER A 89 8.00 -2.94 -10.68
CA SER A 89 6.62 -2.59 -10.36
C SER A 89 5.68 -3.78 -10.14
N ALA A 90 6.04 -5.00 -10.55
CA ALA A 90 5.22 -6.19 -10.36
C ALA A 90 5.21 -6.67 -8.90
N THR A 91 6.24 -6.32 -8.11
CA THR A 91 6.46 -6.81 -6.76
C THR A 91 5.68 -6.05 -5.68
N GLY A 92 5.60 -6.63 -4.48
CA GLY A 92 4.83 -6.09 -3.36
C GLY A 92 3.32 -6.37 -3.46
N LEU A 93 2.62 -6.06 -2.38
CA LEU A 93 1.17 -6.15 -2.30
C LEU A 93 0.52 -4.89 -2.86
N ARG A 94 -0.62 -5.07 -3.56
CA ARG A 94 -1.47 -3.98 -4.03
C ARG A 94 -2.71 -3.86 -3.17
N VAL A 95 -3.23 -2.63 -3.04
CA VAL A 95 -4.51 -2.38 -2.41
C VAL A 95 -5.63 -2.96 -3.27
N ASP A 96 -6.57 -3.64 -2.62
CA ASP A 96 -7.81 -4.12 -3.21
C ASP A 96 -8.94 -3.19 -2.75
N GLY A 97 -9.20 -2.15 -3.54
CA GLY A 97 -10.16 -1.10 -3.23
C GLY A 97 -9.50 0.19 -2.73
N THR A 98 -9.98 0.73 -1.62
CA THR A 98 -9.55 2.04 -1.09
C THR A 98 -8.81 1.92 0.25
N VAL A 99 -7.95 2.90 0.54
CA VAL A 99 -7.36 3.09 1.86
C VAL A 99 -8.36 3.85 2.74
N GLU A 100 -8.81 3.23 3.82
CA GLU A 100 -9.75 3.85 4.75
C GLU A 100 -9.03 4.60 5.85
N ARG A 101 -9.49 5.82 6.12
CA ARG A 101 -8.93 6.69 7.15
C ARG A 101 -9.78 6.65 8.41
N HIS A 102 -9.25 6.10 9.50
CA HIS A 102 -9.96 5.99 10.76
C HIS A 102 -9.51 7.08 11.72
N THR A 103 -10.46 7.85 12.24
CA THR A 103 -10.17 8.98 13.12
C THR A 103 -10.82 8.80 14.49
N VAL A 104 -10.11 9.22 15.54
CA VAL A 104 -10.61 9.26 16.92
C VAL A 104 -10.50 10.70 17.40
N ARG A 105 -11.66 11.30 17.75
CA ARG A 105 -11.74 12.71 18.18
C ARG A 105 -11.11 13.68 17.17
N GLY A 106 -11.33 13.44 15.88
CA GLY A 106 -10.82 14.28 14.80
C GLY A 106 -9.34 14.12 14.48
N ARG A 107 -8.61 13.24 15.19
CA ARG A 107 -7.21 12.90 14.90
C ARG A 107 -7.13 11.59 14.15
N LEU A 108 -6.22 11.52 13.19
CA LEU A 108 -5.90 10.27 12.50
C LEU A 108 -5.42 9.24 13.53
N HIS A 109 -6.06 8.08 13.57
CA HIS A 109 -5.75 7.02 14.52
C HIS A 109 -5.03 5.85 13.83
N HIS A 110 -5.52 5.42 12.66
CA HIS A 110 -4.84 4.48 11.78
C HIS A 110 -5.44 4.55 10.38
N TYR A 111 -4.77 3.90 9.43
CA TYR A 111 -5.38 3.51 8.16
C TYR A 111 -5.77 2.05 8.19
N GLU A 112 -6.87 1.68 7.55
CA GLU A 112 -7.27 0.30 7.30
C GLU A 112 -7.34 0.08 5.79
N LEU A 113 -6.79 -1.03 5.31
CA LEU A 113 -6.82 -1.39 3.90
C LEU A 113 -6.85 -2.90 3.73
N ILE A 114 -7.31 -3.34 2.57
CA ILE A 114 -7.24 -4.74 2.14
C ILE A 114 -6.23 -4.82 1.01
N THR A 115 -5.38 -5.83 1.02
CA THR A 115 -4.46 -6.13 -0.07
C THR A 115 -4.85 -7.39 -0.80
N LYS A 116 -4.37 -7.48 -2.05
CA LYS A 116 -4.44 -8.70 -2.86
C LYS A 116 -3.11 -8.93 -3.55
N THR A 117 -2.64 -10.17 -3.49
CA THR A 117 -1.62 -10.71 -4.41
C THR A 117 -2.29 -11.72 -5.34
N VAL A 118 -1.81 -11.84 -6.58
CA VAL A 118 -2.21 -12.88 -7.53
C VAL A 118 -0.94 -13.63 -7.90
N GLU A 119 -0.85 -14.90 -7.50
CA GLU A 119 0.21 -15.84 -7.87
C GLU A 119 -0.29 -16.84 -8.91
#